data_AF-A0A931RA60-F1
#
_entry.id   AF-A0A931RA60-F1
#
_cell.length_a   1.000
_cell.length_b   1.000
_cell.length_c   1.000
_cell.angle_alpha   90.00
_cell.angle_beta   90.00
_cell.angle_gamma   90.00
#
_symmetry.space_group_name_H-M   'P 1'
#
loop_
_entity.id
_entity.type
_entity.pdbx_description
1 polymer ?
#
loop_
_entity_poly.entity_id
_entity_poly.type
_entity_poly.pdbx_seq_one_letter_code
_entity_poly.pdbx_strand_id
1 'polypeptide(L)'
;MLIGSARSPSKSSTTARSINAGSAGGGQFLVTTGLLRLANDEQLRGVLAHEIAHDDLGHPARMQLVGAGVSVGAALLERVFPGSAMVAPIAGTLIASSYSRPQEFEADRHAVTILRRVGYSKEVMIRSLSWIMQVEGNSGGGILSTHPATDERIRALRRL
;
A
#
# COMPACT_ATOMS: atom_id res chain seq x y z
N MET A 1 14.42 13.30 -50.16
CA MET A 1 15.49 13.22 -49.14
C MET A 1 14.86 13.64 -47.81
N LEU A 2 14.42 12.67 -47.02
CA LEU A 2 13.63 12.89 -45.80
C LEU A 2 14.56 13.17 -44.63
N ILE A 3 14.38 14.35 -44.03
CA ILE A 3 15.06 14.79 -42.80
C ILE A 3 14.26 14.26 -41.60
N GLY A 4 14.97 13.54 -40.72
CA GLY A 4 14.41 12.80 -39.60
C GLY A 4 13.69 13.71 -38.58
N SER A 5 12.42 13.40 -38.34
CA SER A 5 11.67 13.92 -37.20
C SER A 5 12.16 13.21 -35.94
N ALA A 6 12.77 13.97 -35.04
CA ALA A 6 13.10 13.52 -33.70
C ALA A 6 11.81 13.09 -32.99
N ARG A 7 11.70 11.78 -32.68
CA ARG A 7 10.66 11.26 -31.81
C ARG A 7 10.80 11.92 -30.44
N SER A 8 9.80 12.73 -30.08
CA SER A 8 9.56 13.19 -28.72
C SER A 8 9.47 11.97 -27.78
N PRO A 9 10.15 11.96 -26.62
CA PRO A 9 10.06 10.82 -25.71
C PRO A 9 8.63 10.75 -25.17
N SER A 10 7.92 9.67 -25.51
CA SER A 10 6.62 9.36 -24.93
C SER A 10 6.74 9.33 -23.41
N LYS A 11 5.84 10.03 -22.71
CA LYS A 11 5.66 9.98 -21.26
C LYS A 11 5.25 8.57 -20.80
N SER A 12 6.21 7.65 -20.76
CA SER A 12 6.06 6.26 -20.35
C SER A 12 7.01 5.96 -19.19
N SER A 13 6.88 6.64 -18.04
CA SER A 13 7.81 6.40 -16.92
C SER A 13 7.27 6.56 -15.50
N THR A 14 5.96 6.46 -15.26
CA THR A 14 5.44 6.59 -13.87
C THR A 14 5.05 5.25 -13.25
N THR A 15 4.64 4.26 -14.05
CA THR A 15 4.21 2.95 -13.55
C THR A 15 5.36 2.00 -13.19
N ALA A 16 6.56 2.18 -13.76
CA ALA A 16 7.70 1.30 -13.52
C ALA A 16 8.55 1.67 -12.28
N ARG A 17 8.19 2.75 -11.57
CA ARG A 17 8.95 3.28 -10.42
C ARG A 17 8.17 3.36 -9.12
N SER A 18 6.85 3.28 -9.14
CA SER A 18 6.05 3.38 -7.91
C SER A 18 6.21 2.12 -7.05
N ILE A 19 6.46 2.30 -5.77
CA ILE A 19 6.51 1.20 -4.80
C ILE A 19 5.14 1.05 -4.15
N ASN A 20 4.65 -0.18 -4.06
CA ASN A 20 3.45 -0.49 -3.28
C ASN A 20 3.43 -1.96 -2.84
N ALA A 21 2.72 -2.22 -1.75
CA ALA A 21 2.39 -3.54 -1.27
C ALA A 21 0.97 -3.52 -0.67
N GLY A 22 0.34 -4.68 -0.54
CA GLY A 22 -0.97 -4.80 0.09
C GLY A 22 -1.36 -6.24 0.36
N SER A 23 -2.03 -6.49 1.49
CA SER A 23 -2.73 -7.76 1.71
C SER A 23 -4.07 -7.83 0.96
N ALA A 24 -4.29 -8.93 0.24
CA ALA A 24 -5.57 -9.28 -0.38
C ALA A 24 -6.51 -10.04 0.58
N GLY A 25 -6.06 -10.34 1.79
CA GLY A 25 -6.77 -11.22 2.71
C GLY A 25 -6.36 -12.69 2.57
N GLY A 26 -6.36 -13.43 3.67
CA GLY A 26 -6.19 -14.89 3.66
C GLY A 26 -4.77 -15.34 3.29
N GLY A 27 -3.76 -14.59 3.74
CA GLY A 27 -2.34 -14.89 3.50
C GLY A 27 -1.85 -14.58 2.09
N GLN A 28 -2.62 -13.85 1.28
CA GLN A 28 -2.22 -13.44 -0.07
C GLN A 28 -1.75 -11.98 -0.08
N PHE A 29 -0.59 -11.73 -0.69
CA PHE A 29 0.04 -10.41 -0.72
C PHE A 29 0.37 -10.00 -2.16
N LEU A 30 0.12 -8.73 -2.46
CA LEU A 30 0.44 -8.10 -3.74
C LEU A 30 1.62 -7.15 -3.52
N VAL A 31 2.62 -7.22 -4.40
CA VAL A 31 3.85 -6.43 -4.31
C VAL A 31 4.17 -5.89 -5.70
N THR A 32 4.46 -4.59 -5.83
CA THR A 32 4.85 -4.05 -7.14
C THR A 32 6.26 -4.48 -7.52
N THR A 33 6.51 -4.62 -8.82
CA THR A 33 7.86 -4.87 -9.33
C THR A 33 8.83 -3.73 -9.01
N GLY A 34 8.33 -2.49 -8.86
CA GLY A 34 9.11 -1.35 -8.38
C GLY A 34 9.66 -1.58 -6.97
N LEU A 35 8.81 -2.07 -6.05
CA LEU A 35 9.24 -2.39 -4.69
C LEU A 35 10.31 -3.49 -4.70
N LEU A 36 10.09 -4.57 -5.45
CA LEU A 36 11.07 -5.67 -5.56
C LEU A 36 12.43 -5.26 -6.16
N ARG A 37 12.45 -4.23 -7.02
CA ARG A 37 13.68 -3.75 -7.65
C ARG A 37 14.46 -2.77 -6.78
N LEU A 38 13.79 -2.04 -5.90
CA LEU A 38 14.38 -0.97 -5.11
C LEU A 38 14.67 -1.38 -3.66
N ALA A 39 13.87 -2.29 -3.09
CA ALA A 39 14.06 -2.77 -1.73
C ALA A 39 15.20 -3.78 -1.64
N ASN A 40 15.99 -3.67 -0.58
CA ASN A 40 16.83 -4.76 -0.09
C ASN A 40 16.04 -5.70 0.84
N ASP A 41 16.68 -6.79 1.27
CA ASP A 41 16.07 -7.80 2.15
C ASP A 41 15.50 -7.23 3.45
N GLU A 42 16.13 -6.19 4.01
CA GLU A 42 15.65 -5.57 5.24
C GLU A 42 14.38 -4.75 5.01
N GLN A 43 14.37 -3.93 3.97
CA GLN A 43 13.22 -3.11 3.60
C GLN A 43 12.03 -3.98 3.20
N LEU A 44 12.28 -5.03 2.41
CA LEU A 44 11.25 -5.99 2.03
C LEU A 44 10.70 -6.73 3.26
N ARG A 45 11.56 -7.09 4.21
CA ARG A 45 11.13 -7.72 5.47
C ARG A 45 10.24 -6.80 6.30
N GLY A 46 10.58 -5.52 6.42
CA GLY A 46 9.74 -4.57 7.14
C GLY A 46 8.38 -4.37 6.47
N VAL A 47 8.36 -4.20 5.14
CA VAL A 47 7.11 -4.06 4.37
C VAL A 47 6.24 -5.33 4.48
N LEU A 48 6.81 -6.51 4.32
CA LEU A 48 6.04 -7.75 4.41
C LEU A 48 5.56 -8.03 5.83
N ALA A 49 6.36 -7.75 6.87
CA ALA A 49 5.91 -7.87 8.25
C ALA A 49 4.71 -6.95 8.55
N HIS A 50 4.69 -5.75 7.95
CA HIS A 50 3.57 -4.82 8.02
C HIS A 50 2.32 -5.37 7.32
N GLU A 51 2.45 -5.89 6.10
CA GLU A 51 1.30 -6.46 5.38
C GLU A 51 0.73 -7.71 6.04
N ILE A 52 1.60 -8.59 6.57
CA ILE A 52 1.18 -9.74 7.38
C ILE A 52 0.44 -9.25 8.63
N ALA A 53 0.91 -8.18 9.26
CA ALA A 53 0.23 -7.63 10.42
C ALA A 53 -1.18 -7.11 10.09
N HIS A 54 -1.37 -6.47 8.94
CA HIS A 54 -2.72 -6.09 8.48
C HIS A 54 -3.63 -7.31 8.29
N ASP A 55 -3.11 -8.38 7.69
CA ASP A 55 -3.85 -9.62 7.47
C ASP A 55 -4.26 -10.29 8.78
N ASP A 56 -3.31 -10.46 9.71
CA ASP A 56 -3.53 -11.03 11.04
C ASP A 56 -4.60 -10.26 11.84
N LEU A 57 -4.63 -8.93 11.69
CA LEU A 57 -5.59 -8.05 12.37
C LEU A 57 -6.94 -7.96 11.64
N GLY A 58 -7.08 -8.59 10.46
CA GLY A 58 -8.29 -8.60 9.65
C GLY A 58 -8.61 -7.25 8.99
N HIS A 59 -7.64 -6.36 8.84
CA HIS A 59 -7.84 -5.06 8.21
C HIS A 59 -8.32 -5.15 6.75
N PRO A 60 -7.76 -6.04 5.89
CA PRO A 60 -8.23 -6.21 4.52
C PRO A 60 -9.68 -6.69 4.46
N ALA A 61 -10.07 -7.65 5.31
CA ALA A 61 -11.44 -8.18 5.34
C ALA A 61 -12.45 -7.08 5.70
N ARG A 62 -12.14 -6.24 6.70
CA ARG A 62 -12.97 -5.06 7.04
C ARG A 62 -13.07 -4.08 5.86
N MET A 63 -11.97 -3.83 5.16
CA MET A 63 -11.96 -2.97 3.97
C MET A 63 -12.80 -3.54 2.83
N GLN A 64 -12.71 -4.85 2.58
CA GLN A 64 -13.49 -5.56 1.56
C GLN A 64 -15.00 -5.50 1.86
N LEU A 65 -15.39 -5.68 3.13
CA LEU A 65 -16.79 -5.56 3.55
C LEU A 65 -17.35 -4.15 3.30
N VAL A 66 -16.57 -3.11 3.61
CA VAL A 66 -16.94 -1.72 3.31
C VAL A 66 -17.07 -1.51 1.80
N GLY A 67 -16.11 -1.99 1.01
CA GLY A 67 -16.14 -1.89 -0.46
C GLY A 67 -17.31 -2.64 -1.11
N ALA A 68 -17.65 -3.83 -0.61
CA ALA A 68 -18.80 -4.60 -1.04
C ALA A 68 -20.12 -3.88 -0.73
N GLY A 69 -20.26 -3.32 0.48
CA GLY A 69 -21.42 -2.51 0.86
C GLY A 69 -21.60 -1.28 -0.04
N VAL A 70 -20.52 -0.57 -0.35
CA VAL A 70 -20.53 0.56 -1.29
C VAL A 70 -20.94 0.12 -2.69
N SER A 71 -20.42 -1.03 -3.17
CA SER A 71 -20.73 -1.57 -4.50
C SER A 71 -22.20 -2.00 -4.62
N VAL A 72 -22.76 -2.63 -3.58
CA VAL A 72 -24.19 -2.94 -3.49
C VAL A 72 -25.01 -1.65 -3.50
N GLY A 73 -24.62 -0.64 -2.72
CA GLY A 73 -25.27 0.67 -2.72
C GLY A 73 -25.26 1.35 -4.09
N ALA A 74 -24.12 1.34 -4.78
CA ALA A 74 -23.98 1.87 -6.14
C ALA A 74 -24.86 1.11 -7.14
N ALA A 75 -24.92 -0.22 -7.06
CA ALA A 75 -25.79 -1.03 -7.92
C ALA A 75 -27.29 -0.79 -7.66
N LEU A 76 -27.68 -0.45 -6.43
CA LEU A 76 -29.05 -0.02 -6.11
C LEU A 76 -29.33 1.38 -6.65
N LEU A 77 -28.40 2.31 -6.53
CA LEU A 77 -28.53 3.65 -7.09
C LEU A 77 -28.64 3.63 -8.61
N GLU A 78 -27.88 2.78 -9.30
CA GLU A 78 -27.98 2.60 -10.75
C GLU A 78 -29.38 2.17 -11.20
N ARG A 79 -30.07 1.34 -10.39
CA ARG A 79 -31.46 0.94 -10.68
C ARG A 79 -32.47 2.07 -10.54
N VAL A 80 -32.20 3.03 -9.64
CA VAL A 80 -33.09 4.18 -9.41
C VAL A 80 -32.72 5.34 -10.35
N PHE A 81 -31.44 5.50 -10.67
CA PHE A 81 -30.85 6.55 -11.50
C PHE A 81 -29.84 5.92 -12.48
N PRO A 82 -30.28 5.50 -13.67
CA PRO A 82 -29.40 4.89 -14.66
C PRO A 82 -28.25 5.83 -15.08
N GLY A 83 -27.03 5.32 -15.09
CA GLY A 83 -25.79 6.05 -15.39
C GLY A 83 -25.04 6.60 -14.18
N SER A 84 -25.40 6.19 -12.96
CA SER A 84 -24.82 6.70 -11.71
C SER A 84 -23.71 5.81 -11.12
N ALA A 85 -23.54 4.56 -11.56
CA ALA A 85 -22.54 3.64 -10.99
C ALA A 85 -21.30 3.42 -11.87
N MET A 86 -20.11 3.67 -11.29
CA MET A 86 -18.82 3.16 -11.79
C MET A 86 -18.38 1.97 -10.94
N VAL A 87 -18.16 0.80 -11.55
CA VAL A 87 -17.69 -0.42 -10.85
C VAL A 87 -16.19 -0.60 -11.10
N ALA A 88 -15.38 -0.49 -10.03
CA ALA A 88 -13.95 -0.75 -10.08
C ALA A 88 -13.62 -2.21 -9.68
N PRO A 89 -12.59 -2.83 -10.27
CA PRO A 89 -12.18 -4.18 -9.88
C PRO A 89 -11.60 -4.21 -8.46
N ILE A 90 -12.07 -5.17 -7.64
CA ILE A 90 -11.81 -5.28 -6.19
C ILE A 90 -10.32 -5.22 -5.84
N ALA A 91 -9.46 -5.92 -6.59
CA ALA A 91 -8.01 -5.93 -6.33
C ALA A 91 -7.37 -4.54 -6.55
N GLY A 92 -7.82 -3.80 -7.55
CA GLY A 92 -7.38 -2.41 -7.78
C GLY A 92 -7.91 -1.46 -6.71
N THR A 93 -9.13 -1.70 -6.22
CA THR A 93 -9.70 -0.95 -5.10
C THR A 93 -8.91 -1.16 -3.82
N LEU A 94 -8.46 -2.38 -3.50
CA LEU A 94 -7.65 -2.63 -2.29
C LEU A 94 -6.30 -1.92 -2.33
N ILE A 95 -5.60 -1.99 -3.48
CA ILE A 95 -4.33 -1.28 -3.69
C ILE A 95 -4.52 0.25 -3.74
N ALA A 96 -5.73 0.74 -4.01
CA ALA A 96 -6.04 2.17 -4.00
C ALA A 96 -6.67 2.66 -2.69
N SER A 97 -7.11 1.76 -1.81
CA SER A 97 -7.77 2.09 -0.55
C SER A 97 -6.73 2.41 0.51
N SER A 98 -7.00 3.43 1.32
CA SER A 98 -6.13 3.82 2.41
C SER A 98 -6.62 3.25 3.73
N TYR A 99 -5.71 2.70 4.53
CA TYR A 99 -6.01 2.33 5.90
C TYR A 99 -6.12 3.57 6.79
N SER A 100 -6.93 3.46 7.85
CA SER A 100 -7.00 4.52 8.85
C SER A 100 -5.70 4.59 9.67
N ARG A 101 -5.37 5.78 10.18
CA ARG A 101 -4.18 5.96 11.03
C ARG A 101 -4.12 4.98 12.22
N PRO A 102 -5.21 4.73 12.97
CA PRO A 102 -5.19 3.74 14.05
C PRO A 102 -4.81 2.33 13.57
N GLN A 103 -5.31 1.90 12.41
CA GLN A 103 -4.98 0.59 11.83
C GLN A 103 -3.49 0.49 11.48
N GLU A 104 -2.89 1.57 10.97
CA GLU A 104 -1.45 1.62 10.68
C GLU A 104 -0.60 1.50 11.96
N PHE A 105 -0.97 2.21 13.04
CA PHE A 105 -0.25 2.08 14.32
C PHE A 105 -0.40 0.70 14.95
N GLU A 106 -1.57 0.07 14.81
CA GLU A 106 -1.82 -1.28 15.27
C GLU A 106 -0.99 -2.30 14.47
N ALA A 107 -0.99 -2.18 13.14
CA ALA A 107 -0.19 -3.00 12.25
C ALA A 107 1.31 -2.84 12.52
N ASP A 108 1.83 -1.62 12.73
CA ASP A 108 3.23 -1.38 13.10
C ASP A 108 3.64 -2.12 14.38
N ARG A 109 2.81 -2.04 15.42
CA ARG A 109 3.08 -2.68 16.71
C ARG A 109 3.07 -4.20 16.57
N HIS A 110 2.13 -4.73 15.80
CA HIS A 110 2.05 -6.17 15.55
C HIS A 110 3.19 -6.66 14.63
N ALA A 111 3.58 -5.87 13.62
CA ALA A 111 4.75 -6.12 12.77
C ALA A 111 6.05 -6.19 13.59
N VAL A 112 6.24 -5.31 14.58
CA VAL A 112 7.36 -5.41 15.53
C VAL A 112 7.32 -6.73 16.31
N THR A 113 6.13 -7.20 16.69
CA THR A 113 5.98 -8.49 17.38
C THR A 113 6.35 -9.66 16.46
N ILE A 114 5.89 -9.63 15.21
CA ILE A 114 6.24 -10.62 14.17
C ILE A 114 7.77 -10.65 13.96
N LEU A 115 8.39 -9.49 13.75
CA LEU A 115 9.83 -9.37 13.53
C LEU A 115 10.63 -9.91 14.72
N ARG A 116 10.23 -9.60 15.95
CA ARG A 116 10.88 -10.11 17.16
C ARG A 116 10.84 -11.63 17.24
N ARG A 117 9.73 -12.26 16.84
CA ARG A 117 9.61 -13.73 16.81
C ARG A 117 10.58 -14.40 15.84
N VAL A 118 10.98 -13.71 14.79
CA VAL A 118 11.94 -14.19 13.79
C VAL A 118 13.35 -13.60 13.96
N GLY A 119 13.65 -13.02 15.13
CA GLY A 119 15.01 -12.57 15.49
C GLY A 119 15.39 -11.17 15.03
N TYR A 120 14.44 -10.35 14.57
CA TYR A 120 14.67 -8.98 14.15
C TYR A 120 14.10 -7.97 15.14
N SER A 121 14.76 -6.82 15.27
CA SER A 121 14.35 -5.77 16.18
C SER A 121 13.43 -4.74 15.51
N LYS A 122 12.84 -3.83 16.30
CA LYS A 122 11.90 -2.79 15.80
C LYS A 122 12.57 -1.82 14.81
N GLU A 123 13.89 -1.76 14.81
CA GLU A 123 14.71 -0.95 13.93
C GLU A 123 14.53 -1.32 12.45
N VAL A 124 14.13 -2.55 12.14
CA VAL A 124 13.76 -2.96 10.78
C VAL A 124 12.55 -2.17 10.29
N MET A 125 11.50 -2.02 11.11
CA MET A 125 10.33 -1.20 10.75
C MET A 125 10.71 0.27 10.58
N ILE A 126 11.45 0.83 11.54
CA ILE A 126 11.85 2.24 11.50
C ILE A 126 12.66 2.55 10.24
N ARG A 127 13.63 1.70 9.90
CA ARG A 127 14.48 1.89 8.70
C ARG A 127 13.69 1.66 7.41
N SER A 128 12.78 0.70 7.38
CA SER A 128 11.90 0.46 6.22
C SER A 128 11.00 1.65 5.93
N LEU A 129 10.32 2.19 6.96
CA LEU A 129 9.48 3.40 6.81
C LEU A 129 10.29 4.63 6.42
N SER A 130 11.48 4.81 7.02
CA SER A 130 12.37 5.91 6.65
C SER A 130 12.83 5.81 5.19
N TRP A 131 13.13 4.59 4.72
CA TRP A 131 13.50 4.34 3.33
C TRP A 131 12.33 4.60 2.37
N ILE A 132 11.12 4.17 2.71
CA ILE A 132 9.91 4.47 1.92
C ILE A 132 9.75 5.99 1.72
N MET A 133 9.92 6.78 2.78
CA MET A 133 9.85 8.24 2.68
C MET A 133 10.92 8.82 1.76
N GLN A 134 12.12 8.25 1.75
CA GLN A 134 13.21 8.69 0.87
C GLN A 134 12.92 8.37 -0.60
N VAL A 135 12.34 7.19 -0.88
CA VAL A 135 12.07 6.74 -2.25
C VAL A 135 10.86 7.45 -2.85
N GLU A 136 9.76 7.58 -2.11
CA GLU A 136 8.54 8.24 -2.59
C GLU A 136 8.64 9.77 -2.54
N GLY A 137 9.46 10.34 -1.65
CA GLY A 137 9.61 11.79 -1.50
C GLY A 137 8.27 12.50 -1.23
N ASN A 138 8.11 13.72 -1.76
CA ASN A 138 6.86 14.50 -1.64
C ASN A 138 5.76 14.09 -2.64
N SER A 139 5.91 12.97 -3.34
CA SER A 139 5.00 12.58 -4.44
C SER A 139 3.56 12.32 -3.99
N GLY A 140 3.35 12.06 -2.69
CA GLY A 140 2.02 11.82 -2.10
C GLY A 140 1.26 10.63 -2.68
N GLY A 141 1.94 9.81 -3.51
CA GLY A 141 1.44 8.67 -4.26
C GLY A 141 1.91 7.33 -3.70
N GLY A 142 1.50 6.23 -4.33
CA GLY A 142 2.03 4.89 -4.05
C GLY A 142 1.73 4.42 -2.62
N ILE A 143 2.70 3.75 -2.01
CA ILE A 143 2.59 3.18 -0.66
C ILE A 143 2.28 4.24 0.43
N LEU A 144 2.66 5.51 0.22
CA LEU A 144 2.36 6.59 1.17
C LEU A 144 0.89 7.04 1.12
N SER A 145 0.20 6.81 0.00
CA SER A 145 -1.24 7.09 -0.11
C SER A 145 -2.08 6.03 0.58
N THR A 146 -1.68 4.76 0.44
CA THR A 146 -2.38 3.61 1.03
C THR A 146 -2.08 3.46 2.53
N HIS A 147 -0.88 3.85 2.96
CA HIS A 147 -0.41 3.76 4.35
C HIS A 147 0.00 5.15 4.89
N PRO A 148 -0.96 5.95 5.38
CA PRO A 148 -0.70 7.33 5.78
C PRO A 148 0.10 7.43 7.10
N ALA A 149 0.48 8.67 7.43
CA ALA A 149 1.08 9.05 8.73
C ALA A 149 2.43 8.40 9.05
N THR A 150 3.27 8.18 8.02
CA THR A 150 4.59 7.54 8.13
C THR A 150 5.50 8.22 9.15
N ASP A 151 5.51 9.54 9.21
CA ASP A 151 6.29 10.31 10.18
C ASP A 151 5.85 10.08 11.64
N GLU A 152 4.54 10.09 11.89
CA GLU A 152 3.97 9.79 13.21
C GLU A 152 4.27 8.35 13.63
N ARG A 153 4.15 7.41 12.69
CA ARG A 153 4.42 5.98 12.89
C ARG A 153 5.87 5.71 13.30
N ILE A 154 6.84 6.33 12.62
CA ILE A 154 8.25 6.26 13.01
C ILE A 154 8.46 6.78 14.44
N ARG A 155 7.82 7.90 14.81
CA ARG A 155 7.89 8.43 16.18
C ARG A 155 7.27 7.49 17.20
N ALA A 156 6.14 6.85 16.88
CA ALA A 156 5.49 5.86 17.75
C ALA A 156 6.37 4.63 17.95
N LEU A 157 6.97 4.09 16.88
CA LEU A 157 7.89 2.95 16.93
C LEU A 157 9.12 3.22 17.80
N ARG A 158 9.65 4.44 17.81
CA ARG A 158 10.77 4.81 18.69
C ARG A 158 10.42 4.74 20.17
N ARG A 159 9.14 4.86 20.53
CA ARG A 159 8.63 4.84 21.91
C ARG A 159 8.15 3.45 22.39
N LEU A 160 8.06 2.47 21.49
CA LEU A 160 7.72 1.06 21.79
C LEU A 160 8.85 0.31 22.47
#